data_AF-A0A809RC17-F1
#
_entry.id   AF-A0A809RC17-F1
#
_cell.length_a   1.000
_cell.length_b   1.000
_cell.length_c   1.000
_cell.angle_alpha   90.00
_cell.angle_beta   90.00
_cell.angle_gamma   90.00
#
_symmetry.space_group_name_H-M   'P 1'
#
loop_
_entity.id
_entity.type
_entity.pdbx_description
1 polymer ?
#
loop_
_entity_poly.entity_id
_entity_poly.type
_entity_poly.pdbx_seq_one_letter_code
_entity_poly.pdbx_strand_id
1 'polypeptide(L)'
;MLLAMLPPASWVDVLLLPGLACLFGALAFILGLRTQLQGGKPYWKYVGLLILILGAYAGFGPFYNVVGGSFEAIAYKDLLRGRGQKIMIAHWAGFWLPVSLILISLLSEFVIRRRTDRSEF
;
A
#
# COMPACT_ATOMS: atom_id res chain seq x y z
N MET A 1 26.91 4.28 4.75
CA MET A 1 25.55 3.92 4.28
C MET A 1 25.61 2.67 3.39
N LEU A 2 26.18 1.56 3.90
CA LEU A 2 26.46 0.33 3.12
C LEU A 2 25.49 -0.83 3.44
N LEU A 3 24.65 -0.67 4.47
CA LEU A 3 23.66 -1.66 4.90
C LEU A 3 22.37 -1.65 4.05
N ALA A 4 22.19 -0.66 3.17
CA ALA A 4 20.98 -0.52 2.35
C ALA A 4 20.99 -1.35 1.04
N MET A 5 22.08 -2.08 0.76
CA MET A 5 22.26 -2.82 -0.49
C MET A 5 22.24 -4.35 -0.34
N LEU A 6 21.70 -4.90 0.75
CA LEU A 6 21.44 -6.34 0.81
C LEU A 6 20.13 -6.62 0.07
N PRO A 7 20.16 -7.26 -1.12
CA PRO A 7 18.95 -7.58 -1.84
C PRO A 7 18.11 -8.58 -1.04
N PRO A 8 16.78 -8.43 -1.03
CA PRO A 8 15.87 -9.29 -0.27
C PRO A 8 16.06 -10.75 -0.67
N ALA A 9 16.12 -11.64 0.34
CA ALA A 9 16.36 -13.06 0.14
C ALA A 9 15.17 -13.74 -0.55
N SER A 10 13.97 -13.24 -0.30
CA SER A 10 12.73 -13.74 -0.88
C SER A 10 11.81 -12.60 -1.31
N TRP A 11 10.83 -12.92 -2.16
CA TRP A 11 9.76 -12.00 -2.52
C TRP A 11 8.84 -11.67 -1.33
N VAL A 12 8.80 -12.56 -0.33
CA VAL A 12 8.00 -12.39 0.89
C VAL A 12 8.53 -11.22 1.71
N ASP A 13 9.86 -11.08 1.82
CA ASP A 13 10.49 -9.99 2.59
C ASP A 13 10.08 -8.61 2.09
N VAL A 14 9.85 -8.49 0.77
CA VAL A 14 9.43 -7.26 0.11
C VAL A 14 7.95 -6.97 0.36
N LEU A 15 7.11 -8.01 0.41
CA LEU A 15 5.66 -7.88 0.50
C LEU A 15 5.10 -7.97 1.90
N LEU A 16 5.85 -8.48 2.88
CA LEU A 16 5.33 -8.79 4.20
C LEU A 16 4.76 -7.54 4.88
N LEU A 17 5.57 -6.49 5.00
CA LEU A 17 5.16 -5.27 5.70
C LEU A 17 4.07 -4.50 4.92
N PRO A 18 4.22 -4.22 3.61
CA PRO A 18 3.15 -3.57 2.85
C PRO A 18 1.87 -4.41 2.78
N GLY A 19 1.99 -5.74 2.67
CA GLY A 19 0.86 -6.66 2.62
C GLY A 19 0.07 -6.73 3.92
N LEU A 20 0.76 -6.76 5.07
CA LEU A 20 0.10 -6.66 6.39
C LEU A 20 -0.59 -5.30 6.55
N ALA A 21 0.06 -4.21 6.13
CA ALA A 21 -0.56 -2.89 6.14
C ALA A 21 -1.82 -2.84 5.26
N CYS A 22 -1.82 -3.47 4.08
CA CYS A 22 -3.01 -3.63 3.25
C CYS A 22 -4.14 -4.38 3.97
N LEU A 23 -3.82 -5.52 4.59
CA LEU A 23 -4.81 -6.34 5.29
C LEU A 23 -5.45 -5.59 6.46
N PHE A 24 -4.63 -5.06 7.37
CA PHE A 24 -5.13 -4.37 8.56
C PHE A 24 -5.73 -3.00 8.22
N GLY A 25 -5.14 -2.28 7.28
CA GLY A 25 -5.64 -0.99 6.82
C GLY A 25 -7.00 -1.10 6.16
N ALA A 26 -7.19 -2.09 5.26
CA ALA A 26 -8.49 -2.34 4.64
C ALA A 26 -9.54 -2.79 5.66
N LEU A 27 -9.18 -3.67 6.61
CA LEU A 27 -10.10 -4.12 7.65
C LEU A 27 -10.56 -2.95 8.54
N ALA A 28 -9.63 -2.13 9.03
CA ALA A 28 -9.95 -0.95 9.83
C ALA A 28 -10.80 0.05 9.04
N PHE A 29 -10.51 0.24 7.74
CA PHE A 29 -11.31 1.10 6.88
C PHE A 29 -12.76 0.62 6.75
N ILE A 30 -12.96 -0.68 6.48
CA ILE A 30 -14.30 -1.28 6.36
C ILE A 30 -15.07 -1.17 7.68
N LEU A 31 -14.41 -1.43 8.82
CA LEU A 31 -15.02 -1.24 10.14
C LEU A 31 -15.48 0.21 10.34
N GLY A 32 -14.62 1.17 9.99
CA GLY A 32 -14.95 2.59 10.06
C GLY A 32 -16.12 3.00 9.17
N LEU A 33 -16.20 2.46 7.95
CA LEU A 33 -17.34 2.67 7.06
C LEU A 33 -18.63 2.09 7.66
N ARG A 34 -18.60 0.87 8.21
CA ARG A 34 -19.78 0.27 8.86
C ARG A 34 -20.25 1.10 10.03
N THR A 35 -19.33 1.59 10.87
CA THR A 35 -19.67 2.48 11.99
C THR A 35 -20.32 3.78 11.49
N GLN A 36 -19.82 4.37 10.40
CA GLN A 36 -20.42 5.58 9.81
C GLN A 36 -21.84 5.35 9.31
N LEU A 37 -22.07 4.24 8.61
CA LEU A 37 -23.41 3.89 8.09
C LEU A 37 -24.42 3.62 9.21
N GLN A 38 -23.95 3.28 10.41
CA GLN A 38 -24.77 3.13 11.61
C GLN A 38 -24.93 4.44 12.41
N GLY A 39 -24.44 5.58 11.90
CA GLY A 39 -24.51 6.89 12.57
C GLY A 39 -23.43 7.11 13.64
N GLY A 40 -22.44 6.22 13.75
CA GLY A 40 -21.33 6.35 14.68
C GLY A 40 -20.16 7.19 14.14
N LYS A 41 -19.19 7.49 15.00
CA LYS A 41 -17.99 8.26 14.63
C LYS A 41 -17.00 7.39 13.83
N PRO A 42 -16.56 7.80 12.62
CA PRO A 42 -15.78 6.95 11.72
C PRO A 42 -14.26 6.94 12.01
N TYR A 43 -13.83 6.90 13.29
CA TYR A 43 -12.39 6.98 13.65
C TYR A 43 -11.56 5.87 12.99
N TRP A 44 -12.06 4.63 13.02
CA TRP A 44 -11.39 3.46 12.43
C TRP A 44 -11.13 3.61 10.94
N LYS A 45 -11.94 4.40 10.24
CA LYS A 45 -11.77 4.67 8.81
C LYS A 45 -10.46 5.41 8.55
N TYR A 46 -10.21 6.45 9.34
CA TYR A 46 -9.00 7.27 9.23
C TYR A 46 -7.76 6.51 9.69
N VAL A 47 -7.89 5.69 10.74
CA VAL A 47 -6.82 4.78 11.17
C VAL A 47 -6.47 3.80 10.05
N GLY A 48 -7.46 3.20 9.38
CA GLY A 48 -7.24 2.33 8.24
C GLY A 48 -6.50 3.01 7.09
N LEU A 49 -6.91 4.23 6.72
CA LEU A 49 -6.21 5.04 5.71
C LEU A 49 -4.76 5.33 6.12
N LEU A 50 -4.51 5.69 7.38
CA LEU A 50 -3.15 5.93 7.87
C LEU A 50 -2.27 4.68 7.77
N ILE A 51 -2.79 3.51 8.15
CA ILE A 51 -2.07 2.24 8.02
C ILE A 51 -1.72 1.97 6.55
N LEU A 52 -2.67 2.18 5.62
CA LEU A 52 -2.42 1.99 4.19
C LEU A 52 -1.35 2.96 3.67
N ILE A 53 -1.36 4.23 4.11
CA ILE A 53 -0.35 5.23 3.74
C ILE A 53 1.04 4.79 4.23
N LEU A 54 1.14 4.30 5.46
CA LEU A 54 2.39 3.76 6.00
C LEU A 54 2.85 2.51 5.23
N GLY A 55 1.92 1.66 4.80
CA GLY A 55 2.20 0.52 3.92
C GLY A 55 2.77 0.94 2.56
N ALA A 56 2.16 1.94 1.93
CA ALA A 56 2.66 2.51 0.67
C ALA A 56 4.04 3.14 0.84
N TYR A 57 4.26 3.87 1.94
CA TYR A 57 5.56 4.45 2.27
C TYR A 57 6.64 3.37 2.44
N ALA A 58 6.33 2.29 3.17
CA ALA A 58 7.25 1.16 3.33
C ALA A 58 7.57 0.46 2.01
N GLY A 59 6.58 0.30 1.12
CA GLY A 59 6.76 -0.28 -0.21
C GLY A 59 7.46 0.63 -1.21
N PHE A 60 7.47 1.95 -0.98
CA PHE A 60 8.02 2.93 -1.91
C PHE A 60 9.54 2.82 -2.08
N GLY A 61 10.29 2.61 -1.00
CA GLY A 61 11.75 2.48 -1.06
C GLY A 61 12.21 1.36 -2.00
N PRO A 62 11.76 0.11 -1.77
CA PRO A 62 12.03 -1.02 -2.67
C PRO A 62 11.58 -0.75 -4.11
N PHE A 63 10.37 -0.20 -4.30
CA PHE A 63 9.86 0.15 -5.62
C PHE A 63 10.75 1.18 -6.35
N TYR A 64 11.17 2.23 -5.64
CA TYR A 64 12.03 3.28 -6.20
C TYR A 64 13.40 2.73 -6.60
N ASN A 65 13.95 1.78 -5.85
CA ASN A 65 15.21 1.10 -6.23
C ASN A 65 15.07 0.26 -7.51
N VAL A 66 13.86 -0.20 -7.84
CA VAL A 66 13.58 -0.95 -9.08
C VAL A 66 13.18 -0.03 -10.24
N VAL A 67 12.59 1.13 -10.00
CA VAL A 67 12.17 2.04 -11.08
C VAL A 67 13.22 3.11 -11.38
N GLY A 68 14.00 3.52 -10.38
CA GLY A 68 14.97 4.61 -10.44
C GLY A 68 15.97 4.49 -11.58
N GLY A 69 16.39 5.66 -12.07
CA GLY A 69 17.44 5.82 -13.08
C GLY A 69 18.83 6.13 -12.51
N SER A 70 19.00 6.06 -11.17
CA SER A 70 20.30 6.27 -10.54
C SER A 70 21.23 5.07 -10.79
N PHE A 71 22.54 5.30 -10.69
CA PHE A 71 23.55 4.24 -10.81
C PHE A 71 23.32 3.11 -9.79
N GLU A 72 22.86 3.44 -8.58
CA GLU A 72 22.50 2.49 -7.53
C GLU A 72 21.31 1.59 -7.93
N ALA A 73 20.31 2.14 -8.64
CA ALA A 73 19.17 1.38 -9.12
C ALA A 73 19.54 0.43 -10.27
N ILE A 74 20.52 0.80 -11.11
CA ILE A 74 21.08 -0.08 -12.15
C ILE A 74 21.80 -1.26 -11.49
N ALA A 75 22.69 -0.99 -10.52
CA ALA A 75 23.38 -2.03 -9.76
C ALA A 75 22.40 -2.95 -9.01
N TYR A 76 21.33 -2.39 -8.45
CA TYR A 76 20.28 -3.15 -7.76
C TYR A 76 19.49 -4.06 -8.72
N LYS A 77 19.16 -3.58 -9.93
CA LYS A 77 18.52 -4.39 -10.98
C LYS A 77 19.38 -5.56 -11.42
N ASP A 78 20.69 -5.34 -11.58
CA ASP A 78 21.63 -6.39 -11.98
C ASP A 78 21.78 -7.46 -10.89
N LEU A 79 21.77 -7.06 -9.61
CA LEU A 79 21.72 -8.00 -8.47
C LEU A 79 20.41 -8.82 -8.43
N LEU A 80 19.30 -8.24 -8.86
CA LEU A 80 17.99 -8.89 -8.88
C LEU A 80 17.75 -9.79 -10.10
N ARG A 81 18.44 -9.55 -11.23
CA ARG A 81 18.30 -10.35 -12.46
C ARG A 81 18.50 -11.84 -12.24
N GLY A 82 19.38 -12.23 -11.32
CA GLY A 82 19.64 -13.63 -10.95
C GLY A 82 18.62 -14.25 -9.98
N ARG A 83 17.72 -13.47 -9.36
CA ARG A 83 16.79 -13.95 -8.31
C ARG A 83 15.34 -14.12 -8.78
N GLY A 84 15.08 -13.90 -10.07
CA GLY A 84 13.84 -14.27 -10.76
C GLY A 84 12.73 -13.20 -10.75
N GLN A 85 11.81 -13.32 -11.71
CA GLN A 85 10.73 -12.35 -11.96
C GLN A 85 9.81 -12.11 -10.76
N LYS A 86 9.61 -13.11 -9.90
CA LYS A 86 8.71 -13.02 -8.74
C LYS A 86 9.13 -11.94 -7.76
N ILE A 87 10.42 -11.78 -7.51
CA ILE A 87 10.93 -10.74 -6.62
C ILE A 87 10.72 -9.37 -7.24
N MET A 88 10.93 -9.23 -8.55
CA MET A 88 10.68 -7.95 -9.24
C MET A 88 9.20 -7.55 -9.14
N ILE A 89 8.28 -8.49 -9.40
CA ILE A 89 6.83 -8.26 -9.23
C ILE A 89 6.50 -7.85 -7.79
N ALA A 90 7.13 -8.46 -6.80
CA ALA A 90 6.91 -8.12 -5.39
C ALA A 90 7.29 -6.67 -5.04
N HIS A 91 8.32 -6.10 -5.67
CA HIS A 91 8.67 -4.68 -5.48
C HIS A 91 7.61 -3.74 -6.06
N TRP A 92 7.04 -4.09 -7.22
CA TRP A 92 5.92 -3.34 -7.80
C TRP A 92 4.66 -3.46 -6.95
N ALA A 93 4.31 -4.69 -6.58
CA ALA A 93 3.12 -4.98 -5.78
C ALA A 93 3.20 -4.37 -4.38
N GLY A 94 4.37 -4.36 -3.74
CA GLY A 94 4.57 -3.78 -2.41
C GLY A 94 4.22 -2.29 -2.34
N PHE A 95 4.38 -1.54 -3.44
CA PHE A 95 3.97 -0.15 -3.51
C PHE A 95 2.55 0.02 -4.06
N TRP A 96 2.24 -0.61 -5.18
CA TRP A 96 0.98 -0.36 -5.88
C TRP A 96 -0.25 -0.94 -5.16
N LEU A 97 -0.10 -2.06 -4.46
CA LEU A 97 -1.21 -2.67 -3.71
C LEU A 97 -1.80 -1.71 -2.65
N PRO A 98 -1.03 -1.14 -1.70
CA PRO A 98 -1.57 -0.18 -0.74
C PRO A 98 -2.06 1.11 -1.41
N VAL A 99 -1.40 1.59 -2.46
CA VAL A 99 -1.86 2.77 -3.22
C VAL A 99 -3.23 2.54 -3.85
N SER A 100 -3.44 1.39 -4.49
CA SER A 100 -4.74 1.03 -5.06
C SER A 100 -5.83 0.96 -4.00
N LEU A 101 -5.53 0.40 -2.82
CA LEU A 101 -6.49 0.35 -1.70
C LEU A 101 -6.83 1.75 -1.17
N ILE A 102 -5.85 2.66 -1.05
CA ILE A 102 -6.12 4.06 -0.68
C ILE A 102 -7.09 4.70 -1.69
N LEU A 103 -6.83 4.53 -2.99
CA LEU A 103 -7.69 5.09 -4.04
C LEU A 103 -9.11 4.51 -3.98
N ILE A 104 -9.25 3.19 -3.82
CA ILE A 104 -10.55 2.51 -3.67
C ILE A 104 -11.28 3.02 -2.42
N SER A 105 -10.58 3.17 -1.29
CA SER A 105 -11.13 3.70 -0.04
C SER A 105 -11.66 5.14 -0.22
N LEU A 106 -10.87 6.01 -0.83
CA LEU A 106 -11.27 7.41 -1.09
C LEU A 106 -12.44 7.49 -2.07
N LEU A 107 -12.43 6.69 -3.14
CA LEU A 107 -13.53 6.61 -4.10
C LEU A 107 -14.81 6.09 -3.44
N SER A 108 -14.70 5.07 -2.58
CA SER A 108 -15.83 4.51 -1.86
C SER A 108 -16.47 5.55 -0.93
N GLU A 109 -15.66 6.31 -0.20
CA GLU A 109 -16.12 7.43 0.63
C GLU A 109 -16.87 8.47 -0.21
N PHE A 110 -16.30 8.86 -1.35
CA PHE A 110 -16.90 9.84 -2.25
C PHE A 110 -18.26 9.39 -2.80
N VAL A 111 -18.35 8.12 -3.21
CA VAL A 111 -19.60 7.52 -3.71
C VAL A 111 -20.66 7.44 -2.61
N ILE A 112 -20.29 7.06 -1.38
CA ILE A 112 -21.23 6.97 -0.25
C ILE A 112 -21.78 8.35 0.09
N ARG A 113 -20.92 9.37 0.24
CA ARG A 113 -21.35 10.75 0.54
C ARG A 113 -22.34 11.28 -0.49
N ARG A 114 -22.03 11.13 -1.79
CA ARG A 114 -22.93 11.55 -2.88
C ARG A 114 -24.28 10.86 -2.86
N ARG A 115 -24.37 9.61 -2.39
CA ARG A 115 -25.64 8.88 -2.28
C ARG A 115 -26.46 9.39 -1.10
N THR A 116 -25.82 9.62 0.04
CA THR A 116 -26.48 10.17 1.24
C THR A 116 -27.05 11.57 0.97
N ASP A 117 -26.26 12.47 0.36
CA ASP A 117 -26.73 13.82 0.04
C ASP A 117 -27.95 13.82 -0.91
N ARG A 118 -28.06 12.83 -1.81
CA ARG A 118 -29.20 12.70 -2.73
C ARG A 118 -30.46 12.12 -2.09
N SER A 119 -30.34 11.36 -1.00
CA SER A 119 -31.50 10.78 -0.31
C SER A 119 -32.17 11.75 0.67
N GLU A 120 -31.55 12.90 0.95
CA GLU A 120 -32.09 13.95 1.82
C GLU A 120 -32.91 15.01 1.04
N PHE A 121 -33.04 14.85 -0.28
CA PHE A 121 -33.92 15.63 -1.17
C PHE A 121 -35.05 14.76 -1.71
#